data_AF-A0A7V3JSN4-F1
#
_entry.id   AF-A0A7V3JSN4-F1
#
_cell.length_a   1.000
_cell.length_b   1.000
_cell.length_c   1.000
_cell.angle_alpha   90.00
_cell.angle_beta   90.00
_cell.angle_gamma   90.00
#
_symmetry.space_group_name_H-M   'P 1'
#
loop_
_entity.id
_entity.type
_entity.pdbx_description
1 polymer ?
#
loop_
_entity_poly.entity_id
_entity_poly.type
_entity_poly.pdbx_seq_one_letter_code
_entity_poly.pdbx_strand_id
1 'polypeptide(L)'
;MSKLELSQNVKEFLDWLNSIERELEEKIIEDSRNLLTGEKIIKKLFPEERSIFKGQPINVIPQIGTLGPCASILFVAIGKRDRIKERILEAIEHVSVKCKDTTKYVIFYAALWDTIIWLKHMGSFKKLNIITILKIPLQDYFILK
;
A
#
# COMPACT_ATOMS: atom_id res chain seq x y z
N MET A 1 -17.79 -20.99 -1.03
CA MET A 1 -16.64 -20.10 -1.28
C MET A 1 -16.33 -19.38 0.03
N SER A 2 -15.18 -19.64 0.66
CA SER A 2 -14.83 -18.98 1.92
C SER A 2 -14.68 -17.47 1.67
N LYS A 3 -15.21 -16.64 2.58
CA LYS A 3 -14.82 -15.24 2.66
C LYS A 3 -13.32 -15.23 2.94
N LEU A 4 -12.54 -14.64 2.03
CA LEU A 4 -11.11 -14.39 2.25
C LEU A 4 -11.01 -13.50 3.49
N GLU A 5 -10.59 -14.08 4.61
CA GLU A 5 -10.50 -13.35 5.87
C GLU A 5 -9.09 -12.76 6.01
N LEU A 6 -9.03 -11.43 6.09
CA LEU A 6 -7.78 -10.73 6.35
C LEU A 6 -7.29 -11.06 7.76
N SER A 7 -5.97 -11.19 7.93
CA SER A 7 -5.39 -11.35 9.26
C SER A 7 -5.72 -10.15 10.15
N GLN A 8 -5.75 -10.37 11.46
CA GLN A 8 -6.01 -9.32 12.44
C GLN A 8 -5.04 -8.14 12.29
N ASN A 9 -3.76 -8.41 12.04
CA ASN A 9 -2.75 -7.37 11.83
C ASN A 9 -3.06 -6.47 10.61
N VAL A 10 -3.58 -7.05 9.52
CA VAL A 10 -3.95 -6.29 8.31
C VAL A 10 -5.20 -5.46 8.57
N LYS A 11 -6.20 -6.01 9.26
CA LYS A 11 -7.41 -5.26 9.66
C LYS A 11 -7.02 -4.05 10.53
N GLU A 12 -6.20 -4.26 11.55
CA GLU A 12 -5.72 -3.19 12.43
C GLU A 12 -4.89 -2.13 11.70
N PHE A 13 -4.08 -2.54 10.71
CA PHE A 13 -3.33 -1.60 9.89
C PHE A 13 -4.25 -0.75 9.01
N LEU A 14 -5.30 -1.34 8.43
CA LEU A 14 -6.31 -0.59 7.65
C LEU A 14 -7.12 0.34 8.55
N ASP A 15 -7.46 -0.08 9.77
CA ASP A 15 -8.15 0.77 10.75
C ASP A 15 -7.28 1.96 11.20
N TRP A 16 -6.00 1.73 11.39
CA TRP A 16 -5.01 2.78 11.65
C TRP A 16 -4.91 3.77 10.49
N LEU A 17 -4.84 3.28 9.24
CA LEU A 17 -4.87 4.15 8.05
C LEU A 17 -6.14 5.00 8.03
N ASN A 18 -7.30 4.43 8.34
CA ASN A 18 -8.56 5.17 8.42
C ASN A 18 -8.56 6.23 9.53
N SER A 19 -7.95 5.95 10.69
CA SER A 19 -7.80 6.95 11.76
C SER A 19 -6.95 8.12 11.31
N ILE A 20 -5.79 7.84 10.71
CA ILE A 20 -4.89 8.88 10.20
C ILE A 20 -5.56 9.70 9.11
N GLU A 21 -6.29 9.07 8.20
CA GLU A 21 -7.01 9.78 7.15
C GLU A 21 -8.02 10.78 7.70
N ARG A 22 -8.77 10.41 8.75
CA ARG A 22 -9.72 11.29 9.44
C ARG A 22 -9.03 12.44 10.15
N GLU A 23 -7.94 12.17 10.87
CA GLU A 23 -7.15 13.22 11.51
C GLU A 23 -6.52 14.19 10.50
N LEU A 24 -6.21 13.68 9.31
CA LEU A 24 -5.66 14.46 8.21
C LEU A 24 -6.74 15.02 7.28
N GLU A 25 -8.03 14.77 7.50
CA GLU A 25 -9.10 15.07 6.55
C GLU A 25 -9.13 16.56 6.18
N GLU A 26 -9.06 17.45 7.18
CA GLU A 26 -8.95 18.91 6.98
C GLU A 26 -7.69 19.28 6.16
N LYS A 27 -6.55 18.61 6.41
CA LYS A 27 -5.26 18.81 5.72
C LYS A 27 -5.12 18.07 4.39
N ILE A 28 -5.99 17.11 4.09
CA ILE A 28 -6.02 16.34 2.83
C ILE A 28 -6.95 17.05 1.85
N ILE A 29 -8.06 17.61 2.34
CA ILE A 29 -9.01 18.40 1.57
C ILE A 29 -8.38 19.72 1.10
N GLU A 30 -7.69 20.46 1.98
CA GLU A 30 -6.93 21.66 1.57
C GLU A 30 -5.75 21.34 0.65
N ASP A 31 -5.21 20.12 0.77
CA ASP A 31 -3.95 19.75 0.16
C ASP A 31 -4.08 18.57 -0.80
N SER A 32 -4.97 18.73 -1.78
CA SER A 32 -4.93 17.98 -3.03
C SER A 32 -3.54 17.99 -3.73
N ARG A 33 -2.62 18.87 -3.28
CA ARG A 33 -1.18 18.96 -3.64
C ARG A 33 -0.24 18.11 -2.74
N ASN A 34 -0.72 17.49 -1.66
CA ASN A 34 0.06 16.57 -0.82
C ASN A 34 0.06 15.13 -1.33
N LEU A 35 -1.03 14.67 -1.95
CA LEU A 35 -1.11 13.32 -2.55
C LEU A 35 -0.55 13.28 -3.99
N LEU A 36 0.40 14.15 -4.32
CA LEU A 36 0.93 14.25 -5.69
C LEU A 36 1.80 13.06 -6.07
N THR A 37 2.63 12.56 -5.16
CA THR A 37 3.54 11.43 -5.41
C THR A 37 3.51 10.47 -4.24
N GLY A 38 3.81 9.21 -4.49
CA GLY A 38 3.88 8.17 -3.46
C GLY A 38 4.86 8.53 -2.35
N GLU A 39 5.99 9.16 -2.68
CA GLU A 39 6.99 9.59 -1.69
C GLU A 39 6.42 10.58 -0.67
N LYS A 40 5.61 11.55 -1.12
CA LYS A 40 4.96 12.50 -0.22
C LYS A 40 3.94 11.80 0.68
N ILE A 41 3.22 10.82 0.14
CA ILE A 41 2.27 10.01 0.91
C ILE A 41 3.03 9.23 1.99
N ILE A 42 4.10 8.50 1.64
CA ILE A 42 4.86 7.72 2.61
C ILE A 42 5.46 8.62 3.68
N LYS A 43 6.11 9.75 3.32
CA LYS A 43 6.68 10.69 4.30
C LYS A 43 5.65 11.27 5.27
N LYS A 44 4.39 11.39 4.84
CA LYS A 44 3.31 11.89 5.69
C LYS A 44 2.76 10.82 6.64
N LEU A 45 2.61 9.58 6.14
CA LEU A 45 2.07 8.45 6.92
C LEU A 45 3.13 7.81 7.83
N PHE A 46 4.40 7.89 7.43
CA PHE A 46 5.56 7.31 8.10
C PHE A 46 6.65 8.40 8.19
N PRO A 47 6.51 9.37 9.11
CA PRO A 47 7.45 10.50 9.22
C PRO A 47 8.83 10.09 9.76
N GLU A 48 8.95 8.93 10.39
CA GLU A 48 10.21 8.38 10.86
C GLU A 48 11.04 7.75 9.74
N GLU A 49 12.35 7.59 9.95
CA GLU A 49 13.27 6.96 8.98
C GLU A 49 12.96 5.48 8.70
N ARG A 50 12.04 4.88 9.45
CA ARG A 50 11.59 3.49 9.30
C ARG A 50 10.08 3.43 9.29
N SER A 51 9.54 2.67 8.35
CA SER A 51 8.11 2.36 8.30
C SER A 51 7.78 1.23 9.29
N ILE A 52 7.31 1.62 10.47
CA ILE A 52 6.96 0.70 11.57
C ILE A 52 5.48 0.87 11.92
N PHE A 53 4.80 -0.24 12.17
CA PHE A 53 3.45 -0.27 12.72
C PHE A 53 3.40 -1.23 13.91
N LYS A 54 2.98 -0.73 15.08
CA LYS A 54 2.91 -1.49 16.34
C LYS A 54 4.21 -2.26 16.65
N GLY A 55 5.37 -1.64 16.40
CA GLY A 55 6.69 -2.25 16.61
C GLY A 55 7.11 -3.28 15.55
N GLN A 56 6.29 -3.52 14.52
CA GLN A 56 6.62 -4.41 13.40
C GLN A 56 7.02 -3.60 12.15
N PRO A 57 8.01 -4.07 11.38
CA PRO A 57 8.39 -3.43 10.13
C PRO A 57 7.27 -3.57 9.09
N ILE A 58 7.14 -2.55 8.24
CA ILE A 58 6.31 -2.57 7.03
C ILE A 58 7.21 -2.23 5.84
N ASN A 59 7.09 -3.00 4.76
CA ASN A 59 7.74 -2.63 3.52
C ASN A 59 6.95 -1.50 2.85
N VAL A 60 7.62 -0.48 2.32
CA VAL A 60 6.97 0.64 1.63
C VAL A 60 7.52 0.85 0.23
N ILE A 61 6.63 1.20 -0.70
CA ILE A 61 6.95 1.65 -2.06
C ILE A 61 6.22 2.99 -2.32
N PRO A 62 6.89 4.04 -2.84
CA PRO A 62 8.33 4.14 -3.01
C PRO A 62 9.06 4.00 -1.67
N GLN A 63 10.26 3.45 -1.72
CA GLN A 63 11.10 3.30 -0.55
C GLN A 63 11.52 4.69 -0.04
N ILE A 64 11.37 4.91 1.26
CA ILE A 64 11.97 6.06 1.96
C ILE A 64 12.80 5.55 3.14
N GLY A 65 13.83 6.32 3.52
CA GLY A 65 14.66 5.98 4.68
C GLY A 65 15.48 4.70 4.48
N THR A 66 15.70 3.99 5.58
CA THR A 66 16.61 2.83 5.62
C THR A 66 15.84 1.53 5.42
N LEU A 67 16.42 0.59 4.66
CA LEU A 67 15.86 -0.75 4.47
C LEU A 67 15.77 -1.51 5.81
N GLY A 68 14.56 -1.96 6.13
CA GLY A 68 14.30 -2.91 7.21
C GLY A 68 14.31 -4.36 6.72
N PRO A 69 14.11 -5.34 7.62
CA PRO A 69 13.89 -6.73 7.23
C PRO A 69 12.56 -6.87 6.46
N CYS A 70 12.44 -7.94 5.67
CA CYS A 70 11.20 -8.21 4.93
C CYS A 70 10.00 -8.36 5.86
N ALA A 71 8.92 -7.66 5.53
CA ALA A 71 7.65 -7.69 6.23
C ALA A 71 6.55 -8.46 5.48
N SER A 72 5.54 -8.91 6.23
CA SER A 72 4.34 -9.57 5.70
C SER A 72 3.42 -8.61 4.92
N ILE A 73 3.47 -7.32 5.24
CA ILE A 73 2.73 -6.24 4.58
C ILE A 73 3.69 -5.43 3.71
N LEU A 74 3.30 -5.22 2.46
CA LEU A 74 3.86 -4.22 1.55
C LEU A 74 2.83 -3.12 1.31
N PHE A 75 3.15 -1.90 1.71
CA PHE A 75 2.34 -0.72 1.48
C PHE A 75 2.88 0.04 0.25
N VAL A 76 2.03 0.21 -0.76
CA VAL A 76 2.39 0.85 -2.03
C VAL A 76 1.60 2.13 -2.17
N ALA A 77 2.25 3.27 -1.97
CA ALA A 77 1.65 4.58 -2.19
C ALA A 77 1.71 4.98 -3.65
N ILE A 78 0.56 5.41 -4.17
CA ILE A 78 0.40 5.88 -5.54
C ILE A 78 -0.25 7.26 -5.48
N GLY A 79 0.56 8.29 -5.72
CA GLY A 79 0.09 9.66 -5.85
C GLY A 79 -0.54 9.96 -7.22
N LYS A 80 -1.21 11.11 -7.35
CA LYS A 80 -1.88 11.54 -8.59
C LYS A 80 -0.95 11.67 -9.81
N ARG A 81 0.33 11.94 -9.58
CA ARG A 81 1.37 12.10 -10.63
C ARG A 81 2.24 10.87 -10.78
N ASP A 82 2.05 9.84 -9.95
CA ASP A 82 2.78 8.60 -10.12
C ASP A 82 2.28 7.85 -11.35
N ARG A 83 3.20 7.10 -11.97
CA ARG A 83 2.84 6.16 -13.01
C ARG A 83 2.38 4.86 -12.35
N ILE A 84 1.07 4.64 -12.33
CA ILE A 84 0.42 3.48 -11.68
C ILE A 84 1.07 2.16 -12.11
N LYS A 85 1.36 2.01 -13.41
CA LYS A 85 2.04 0.82 -13.95
C LYS A 85 3.41 0.57 -13.30
N GLU A 86 4.21 1.62 -13.11
CA GLU A 86 5.54 1.49 -12.51
C GLU A 86 5.44 1.03 -11.04
N ARG A 87 4.52 1.62 -10.26
CA ARG A 87 4.26 1.20 -8.88
C ARG A 87 3.80 -0.25 -8.76
N ILE A 88 2.96 -0.71 -9.68
CA ILE A 88 2.53 -2.12 -9.74
C ILE A 88 3.70 -3.03 -10.08
N LEU A 89 4.55 -2.67 -11.04
CA LEU A 89 5.73 -3.47 -11.42
C LEU A 89 6.76 -3.53 -10.29
N GLU A 90 7.01 -2.41 -9.60
CA GLU A 90 7.85 -2.36 -8.39
C GLU A 90 7.31 -3.29 -7.30
N ALA A 91 5.99 -3.28 -7.08
CA ALA A 91 5.34 -4.17 -6.12
C ALA A 91 5.50 -5.65 -6.52
N ILE A 92 5.36 -5.97 -7.82
CA ILE A 92 5.59 -7.33 -8.35
C ILE A 92 7.04 -7.76 -8.10
N GLU A 93 8.02 -6.93 -8.46
CA GLU A 93 9.44 -7.21 -8.23
C GLU A 93 9.71 -7.44 -6.74
N HIS A 94 9.14 -6.60 -5.88
CA HIS A 94 9.31 -6.74 -4.43
C HIS A 94 8.81 -8.08 -3.92
N VAL A 95 7.59 -8.49 -4.26
CA VAL A 95 7.00 -9.74 -3.75
C VAL A 95 7.53 -11.00 -4.43
N SER A 96 8.05 -10.90 -5.65
CA SER A 96 8.56 -12.05 -6.41
C SER A 96 10.06 -12.28 -6.21
N VAL A 97 10.83 -11.22 -5.94
CA VAL A 97 12.30 -11.27 -5.85
C VAL A 97 12.78 -10.89 -4.45
N LYS A 98 12.48 -9.66 -3.99
CA LYS A 98 13.12 -9.09 -2.79
C LYS A 98 12.65 -9.73 -1.49
N CYS A 99 11.34 -9.80 -1.28
CA CYS A 99 10.70 -10.35 -0.09
C CYS A 99 9.83 -11.56 -0.43
N LYS A 100 10.35 -12.39 -1.34
CA LYS A 100 9.72 -13.65 -1.74
C LYS A 100 9.38 -14.50 -0.53
N ASP A 101 8.21 -15.14 -0.57
CA ASP A 101 7.67 -16.03 0.47
C ASP A 101 7.41 -15.38 1.85
N THR A 102 7.87 -14.14 2.08
CA THR A 102 7.64 -13.38 3.32
C THR A 102 6.43 -12.45 3.19
N THR A 103 6.37 -11.62 2.14
CA THR A 103 5.24 -10.72 1.93
C THR A 103 4.00 -11.53 1.54
N LYS A 104 2.87 -11.26 2.20
CA LYS A 104 1.58 -11.93 1.98
C LYS A 104 0.48 -10.96 1.55
N TYR A 105 0.63 -9.69 1.90
CA TYR A 105 -0.36 -8.65 1.64
C TYR A 105 0.30 -7.48 0.92
N VAL A 106 -0.35 -6.99 -0.13
CA VAL A 106 0.01 -5.74 -0.82
C VAL A 106 -1.17 -4.79 -0.71
N ILE A 107 -0.93 -3.64 -0.09
CA ILE A 107 -1.93 -2.58 0.07
C ILE A 107 -1.56 -1.44 -0.87
N PHE A 108 -2.28 -1.33 -1.97
CA PHE A 108 -2.21 -0.18 -2.87
C PHE A 108 -3.00 0.97 -2.28
N TYR A 109 -2.30 1.97 -1.75
CA TYR A 109 -2.88 3.22 -1.28
C TYR A 109 -2.84 4.24 -2.41
N ALA A 110 -3.97 4.43 -3.10
CA ALA A 110 -3.99 5.10 -4.38
C ALA A 110 -4.89 6.33 -4.38
N ALA A 111 -4.30 7.51 -4.62
CA ALA A 111 -5.05 8.74 -4.89
C ALA A 111 -5.71 8.73 -6.29
N LEU A 112 -5.17 7.92 -7.20
CA LEU A 112 -5.75 7.64 -8.52
C LEU A 112 -5.48 6.16 -8.86
N TRP A 113 -6.49 5.47 -9.36
CA TRP A 113 -6.41 4.05 -9.70
C TRP A 113 -6.87 3.79 -11.14
N ASP A 114 -6.12 2.96 -11.86
CA ASP A 114 -6.44 2.52 -13.22
C ASP A 114 -6.69 1.01 -13.21
N THR A 115 -7.97 0.66 -13.34
CA THR A 115 -8.43 -0.73 -13.35
C THR A 115 -7.93 -1.51 -14.56
N ILE A 116 -7.74 -0.87 -15.72
CA ILE A 116 -7.26 -1.55 -16.93
C ILE A 116 -5.80 -1.95 -16.75
N ILE A 117 -4.98 -1.07 -16.17
CA ILE A 117 -3.58 -1.38 -15.82
C ILE A 117 -3.55 -2.51 -14.78
N TRP A 118 -4.38 -2.44 -13.74
CA TRP A 118 -4.48 -3.50 -12.74
C TRP A 118 -4.78 -4.87 -13.35
N LEU A 119 -5.82 -4.98 -14.18
CA LEU A 119 -6.25 -6.24 -14.79
C LEU A 119 -5.14 -6.91 -15.61
N LYS A 120 -4.26 -6.13 -16.24
CA LYS A 120 -3.10 -6.65 -17.00
C LYS A 120 -2.04 -7.31 -16.11
N HIS A 121 -1.99 -6.95 -14.83
CA HIS A 121 -0.90 -7.33 -13.92
C HIS A 121 -1.36 -8.16 -12.71
N MET A 122 -2.66 -8.21 -12.40
CA MET A 122 -3.21 -8.94 -11.25
C MET A 122 -2.81 -10.42 -11.22
N GLY A 123 -2.63 -11.04 -12.38
CA GLY A 123 -2.23 -12.43 -12.52
C GLY A 123 -0.87 -12.75 -11.87
N SER A 124 0.03 -11.76 -11.78
CA SER A 124 1.33 -11.93 -11.12
C SER A 124 1.18 -12.13 -9.62
N PHE A 125 0.32 -11.35 -8.97
CA PHE A 125 0.05 -11.47 -7.52
C PHE A 125 -0.70 -12.76 -7.21
N LYS A 126 -1.68 -13.13 -8.05
CA LYS A 126 -2.46 -14.36 -7.90
C LYS A 126 -1.58 -15.62 -7.95
N LYS A 127 -0.63 -15.67 -8.89
CA LYS A 127 0.33 -16.79 -9.00
C LYS A 127 1.21 -16.95 -7.76
N LEU A 128 1.47 -15.86 -7.05
CA LEU A 128 2.29 -15.82 -5.84
C LEU A 128 1.45 -15.97 -4.55
N ASN A 129 0.14 -16.20 -4.67
CA ASN A 129 -0.80 -16.27 -3.55
C ASN A 129 -0.75 -15.04 -2.63
N ILE A 130 -0.57 -13.85 -3.24
CA ILE A 130 -0.56 -12.57 -2.54
C ILE A 130 -1.96 -11.98 -2.51
N ILE A 131 -2.40 -11.53 -1.34
CA ILE A 131 -3.67 -10.82 -1.18
C ILE A 131 -3.43 -9.35 -1.47
N THR A 132 -4.10 -8.82 -2.49
CA THR A 132 -3.98 -7.42 -2.91
C THR A 132 -5.19 -6.62 -2.48
N ILE A 133 -4.96 -5.47 -1.87
CA ILE A 133 -5.97 -4.58 -1.29
C ILE A 133 -5.79 -3.21 -1.93
N LEU A 134 -6.87 -2.61 -2.42
CA LEU A 134 -6.93 -1.22 -2.84
C LEU A 134 -7.53 -0.39 -1.71
N LYS A 135 -6.80 0.61 -1.22
CA LYS A 135 -7.30 1.63 -0.31
C LYS A 135 -7.31 2.97 -1.04
N ILE A 136 -8.50 3.52 -1.27
CA ILE A 136 -8.64 4.89 -1.76
C ILE A 136 -8.75 5.81 -0.53
N PRO A 137 -8.01 6.94 -0.48
CA PRO A 137 -8.09 7.88 0.63
C PRO A 137 -9.54 8.31 0.93
N LEU A 138 -9.92 8.34 2.22
CA LEU A 138 -11.25 8.74 2.69
C LEU A 138 -12.41 7.86 2.20
N GLN A 139 -12.10 6.68 1.65
CA GLN A 139 -13.07 5.67 1.21
C GLN A 139 -12.75 4.31 1.82
N ASP A 140 -13.69 3.37 1.71
CA ASP A 140 -13.46 1.98 2.07
C ASP A 140 -12.38 1.32 1.21
N TYR A 141 -11.84 0.21 1.72
CA TYR A 141 -10.90 -0.62 0.97
C TYR A 141 -11.61 -1.75 0.21
N PHE A 142 -10.96 -2.22 -0.84
CA PHE A 142 -11.44 -3.31 -1.69
C PHE A 142 -10.37 -4.39 -1.78
N ILE A 143 -10.76 -5.65 -1.57
CA ILE A 143 -9.88 -6.78 -1.92
C ILE A 143 -9.94 -6.95 -3.44
N LEU A 144 -8.80 -6.77 -4.09
CA LEU A 144 -8.66 -6.95 -5.54
C LEU A 144 -8.56 -8.45 -5.85
N LYS A 145 -9.35 -8.93 -6.83
CA LYS A 145 -9.47 -10.34 -7.22
C LYS A 145 -9.07 -10.56 -8.67
#